data_AF-A0A2X4V9Q6-F1
#
_entry.id   AF-A0A2X4V9Q6-F1
#
_cell.length_a   1.000
_cell.length_b   1.000
_cell.length_c   1.000
_cell.angle_alpha   90.00
_cell.angle_beta   90.00
_cell.angle_gamma   90.00
#
_symmetry.space_group_name_H-M   'P 1'
#
loop_
_entity.id
_entity.type
_entity.pdbx_description
1 polymer ?
#
loop_
_entity_poly.entity_id
_entity_poly.type
_entity_poly.pdbx_seq_one_letter_code
_entity_poly.pdbx_strand_id
1 'polypeptide(L)' 'MVIYIMLPLRLIERCYGAGNFDEAEDDIFQALWESRDDKKTEPGWQISIDSQHENPYFHALILTVDGISSKAVSG' A
#
# COMPACT_ATOMS: atom_id res chain seq x y z
N MET A 1 -4.94 -7.70 -13.08
CA MET A 1 -3.67 -8.24 -12.54
C MET A 1 -3.64 -7.76 -11.11
N VAL A 2 -3.43 -8.67 -10.16
CA VAL A 2 -3.38 -8.32 -8.74
C VAL A 2 -1.93 -8.10 -8.36
N ILE A 3 -1.62 -6.95 -7.76
CA ILE A 3 -0.31 -6.63 -7.20
C ILE A 3 -0.40 -6.70 -5.68
N TYR A 4 0.64 -7.29 -5.08
CA TYR A 4 0.84 -7.34 -3.63
C TYR A 4 2.08 -6.54 -3.26
N ILE A 5 1.90 -5.56 -2.38
CA ILE A 5 2.99 -4.74 -1.85
C ILE A 5 3.02 -4.94 -0.34
N MET A 6 4.17 -5.32 0.20
CA MET A 6 4.41 -5.42 1.64
C MET A 6 5.27 -4.26 2.09
N LEU A 7 4.73 -3.42 2.97
CA LEU A 7 5.42 -2.28 3.56
C LEU A 7 5.66 -2.55 5.05
N PRO A 8 6.91 -2.74 5.50
CA PRO A 8 7.21 -2.90 6.92
C PRO A 8 6.68 -1.70 7.73
N LEU A 9 5.95 -1.94 8.81
CA LEU A 9 5.35 -0.87 9.62
C LEU A 9 6.40 0.10 10.16
N ARG A 10 7.59 -0.40 10.51
CA ARG A 10 8.73 0.43 10.93
C ARG A 10 9.14 1.49 9.89
N LEU A 11 8.94 1.22 8.59
CA LEU A 11 9.24 2.19 7.54
C LEU A 11 8.14 3.25 7.48
N ILE A 12 6.89 2.85 7.65
CA ILE A 12 5.76 3.78 7.75
C ILE A 12 5.97 4.70 8.95
N GLU A 13 6.22 4.15 10.13
CA GLU A 13 6.45 4.94 11.35
C GLU A 13 7.65 5.88 11.23
N ARG A 14 8.68 5.50 10.46
CA ARG A 14 9.84 6.35 10.19
C ARG A 14 9.49 7.54 9.28
N CYS A 15 8.57 7.38 8.33
CA CYS A 15 8.18 8.42 7.39
C CYS A 15 7.06 9.32 7.95
N TYR A 16 6.07 8.72 8.62
CA TYR A 16 4.83 9.38 9.03
C TYR A 16 4.77 9.67 10.53
N GLY A 17 5.62 9.03 11.34
CA GLY A 17 5.53 9.05 12.80
C GLY A 17 4.87 7.79 13.35
N ALA A 18 5.19 7.45 14.60
CA ALA A 18 4.67 6.25 15.25
C ALA A 18 3.13 6.29 15.35
N GLY A 19 2.48 5.24 14.84
CA GLY A 19 1.01 5.11 14.86
C GLY A 19 0.25 5.85 13.75
N ASN A 20 0.94 6.62 12.89
CA ASN A 20 0.31 7.37 11.79
C ASN A 20 0.16 6.48 10.54
N PHE A 21 -0.55 5.36 10.69
CA PHE A 21 -0.80 4.42 9.60
C PHE A 21 -1.89 4.95 8.66
N ASP A 22 -2.93 5.59 9.19
CA ASP A 22 -4.04 6.16 8.41
C ASP A 22 -3.51 7.20 7.39
N GLU A 23 -2.61 8.10 7.81
CA GLU A 23 -1.98 9.07 6.90
C GLU A 23 -1.15 8.41 5.80
N ALA A 24 -0.50 7.29 6.13
CA ALA A 24 0.24 6.52 5.13
C ALA A 24 -0.71 5.80 4.15
N GLU A 25 -1.86 5.31 4.62
CA GLU A 25 -2.88 4.71 3.77
C GLU A 25 -3.44 5.72 2.76
N ASP A 26 -3.73 6.95 3.21
CA ASP A 26 -4.22 8.04 2.35
C ASP A 26 -3.21 8.40 1.24
N ASP A 27 -1.94 8.58 1.61
CA ASP A 27 -0.87 8.88 0.64
C ASP A 27 -0.66 7.74 -0.36
N ILE A 28 -0.69 6.49 0.11
CA ILE A 28 -0.59 5.30 -0.75
C ILE A 28 -1.77 5.27 -1.72
N PHE A 29 -2.99 5.50 -1.24
CA PHE A 29 -4.18 5.53 -2.07
C PHE A 29 -4.10 6.66 -3.12
N GLN A 30 -3.67 7.85 -2.72
CA GLN A 30 -3.48 8.97 -3.64
C GLN A 30 -2.44 8.64 -4.71
N ALA A 31 -1.29 8.09 -4.34
CA ALA A 31 -0.24 7.70 -5.29
C ALA A 31 -0.75 6.64 -6.29
N LEU A 32 -1.51 5.64 -5.82
CA LEU A 32 -2.14 4.65 -6.68
C LEU A 32 -3.13 5.29 -7.65
N TRP A 33 -4.00 6.18 -7.15
CA TRP A 33 -4.97 6.89 -7.98
C TRP A 33 -4.29 7.74 -9.06
N GLU A 34 -3.20 8.44 -8.71
CA GLU A 34 -2.44 9.27 -9.64
C GLU A 34 -1.70 8.46 -10.70
N SER A 35 -1.25 7.24 -10.36
CA SER A 35 -0.55 6.34 -11.29
C SER A 35 -1.44 5.77 -12.40
N ARG A 36 -2.77 5.94 -12.30
CA ARG A 36 -3.73 5.39 -13.25
C ARG A 36 -3.98 6.34 -14.42
N ASP A 37 -3.90 5.78 -15.62
CA ASP A 37 -4.23 6.48 -16.87
C ASP A 37 -5.73 6.78 -16.98
N ASP A 38 -6.58 5.90 -16.47
CA ASP A 38 -8.00 5.89 -16.80
C ASP A 38 -8.87 6.70 -15.83
N LYS A 39 -8.43 7.02 -14.60
CA LYS A 39 -9.08 7.87 -13.55
C LYS A 39 -10.61 7.85 -13.46
N LYS A 40 -11.26 6.81 -13.98
CA LYS A 40 -12.71 6.72 -14.24
C LYS A 40 -13.40 5.78 -13.28
N THR A 41 -12.64 4.92 -12.62
CA THR A 41 -13.15 3.89 -11.72
C THR A 41 -12.18 3.78 -10.56
N GLU A 42 -12.68 3.72 -9.34
CA GLU A 42 -11.84 3.37 -8.19
C GLU A 42 -11.28 1.96 -8.38
N PRO A 43 -9.97 1.76 -8.14
CA PRO A 43 -9.42 0.42 -8.20
C PRO A 43 -10.02 -0.39 -7.06
N GLY A 44 -10.25 -1.69 -7.28
CA GLY A 44 -10.45 -2.58 -6.15
C GLY A 44 -9.14 -2.64 -5.38
N TRP A 45 -9.12 -2.15 -4.14
CA TRP A 45 -7.96 -2.26 -3.27
C TRP A 45 -8.37 -2.74 -1.89
N GLN A 46 -7.43 -3.39 -1.21
CA GLN A 46 -7.59 -3.86 0.15
C GLN A 46 -6.28 -3.66 0.90
N ILE A 47 -6.38 -3.13 2.11
CA ILE A 47 -5.28 -3.09 3.06
C ILE A 47 -5.52 -4.11 4.17
N SER A 48 -4.44 -4.73 4.63
CA SER A 48 -4.41 -5.62 5.78
C SER A 48 -3.10 -5.42 6.52
N ILE A 49 -3.08 -5.64 7.83
CA ILE A 49 -1.85 -5.65 8.62
C ILE A 49 -1.51 -7.10 8.94
N ASP A 50 -0.33 -7.54 8.52
CA ASP A 50 0.26 -8.76 9.03
C ASP A 50 1.00 -8.44 10.32
N SER A 51 0.37 -8.80 11.44
CA SER A 51 0.94 -8.74 12.78
C SER A 51 0.96 -10.11 13.47
N GLN A 52 0.82 -11.19 12.70
CA GLN A 52 0.73 -12.55 13.26
C GLN A 52 2.05 -13.03 13.87
N HIS A 53 3.15 -12.36 13.55
CA HIS A 53 4.46 -12.62 14.13
C HIS A 53 4.62 -11.93 15.48
N GLU A 54 5.15 -12.65 16.48
CA GLU A 54 5.49 -12.08 17.79
C GLU A 54 6.55 -10.97 17.70
N ASN A 55 7.38 -11.01 16.67
CA ASN A 55 8.42 -10.02 16.46
C ASN A 55 7.89 -8.84 15.61
N PRO A 56 7.80 -7.61 16.19
CA PRO A 56 7.22 -6.44 15.53
C PRO A 56 8.03 -5.93 14.33
N TYR A 57 9.29 -6.34 14.17
CA TYR A 57 10.07 -6.02 12.97
C TYR A 57 9.53 -6.68 11.70
N PHE A 58 8.70 -7.71 11.84
CA PHE A 58 8.03 -8.38 10.73
C PHE A 58 6.61 -7.89 10.52
N HIS A 59 6.12 -6.94 11.33
CA HIS A 59 4.81 -6.36 11.09
C HIS A 59 4.82 -5.56 9.80
N ALA A 60 3.85 -5.81 8.94
CA ALA A 60 3.79 -5.19 7.63
C ALA A 60 2.35 -4.80 7.26
N LEU A 61 2.22 -3.67 6.60
CA LEU A 61 1.03 -3.30 5.86
C LEU A 61 1.07 -4.01 4.50
N ILE A 62 0.05 -4.81 4.23
CA ILE A 62 -0.17 -5.53 2.98
C ILE A 62 -1.20 -4.76 2.18
N LEU A 63 -0.78 -4.26 1.04
CA LEU A 63 -1.64 -3.64 0.05
C LEU A 63 -1.89 -4.63 -1.09
N THR A 64 -3.16 -4.91 -1.35
CA THR A 64 -3.62 -5.67 -2.51
C THR A 64 -4.34 -4.73 -3.45
N VAL A 65 -3.88 -4.61 -4.70
CA VAL A 65 -4.54 -3.77 -5.71
C VAL A 65 -4.87 -4.61 -6.93
N ASP A 66 -6.14 -4.58 -7.36
CA ASP A 66 -6.58 -5.15 -8.62
C ASP A 66 -6.76 -4.04 -9.69
N GLY A 67 -6.59 -4.43 -10.95
CA GLY A 67 -6.76 -3.54 -12.08
C GLY A 67 -5.55 -2.66 -12.42
N ILE A 68 -4.39 -2.86 -11.80
CA ILE A 68 -3.16 -2.16 -12.22
C ILE A 68 -2.69 -2.73 -13.57
N SER A 69 -2.55 -1.84 -14.55
CA SER A 69 -2.01 -2.15 -15.88
C SER A 69 -0.52 -2.51 -15.79
N SER A 70 -0.09 -3.56 -16.47
CA SER A 70 1.31 -4.03 -16.47
C SER A 70 2.31 -3.04 -17.07
N LYS A 71 1.85 -1.95 -17.70
CA LYS A 71 2.70 -0.87 -18.22
C LYS A 71 3.38 -0.02 -17.13
N ALA A 72 2.85 -0.02 -15.91
CA ALA A 72 3.41 0.76 -14.80
C ALA A 72 4.67 0.15 -14.16
N VAL A 73 5.04 -1.09 -14.51
CA VAL A 73 6.17 -1.83 -13.88
C VAL A 73 7.50 -1.63 -14.63
N SER A 74 7.50 -0.86 -15.72
CA SER A 74 8.71 -0.51 -16.47
C SER A 74 9.04 0.98 -16.27
N GLY A 75 9.79 1.27 -15.21
CA GLY A 75 10.36 2.58 -14.89
C GLY A 75 11.59 2.42 -14.00
#